data_AF-A0A515KJN1-F1
#
_entry.id   AF-A0A515KJN1-F1
#
_cell.length_a   1.000
_cell.length_b   1.000
_cell.length_c   1.000
_cell.angle_alpha   90.00
_cell.angle_beta   90.00
_cell.angle_gamma   90.00
#
_symmetry.space_group_name_H-M   'P 1'
#
loop_
_entity.id
_entity.type
_entity.pdbx_description
1 polymer ?
#
loop_
_entity_poly.entity_id
_entity_poly.type
_entity_poly.pdbx_seq_one_letter_code
_entity_poly.pdbx_strand_id
1 'polypeptide(L)' 'MLNIRPWDNEQVEILKKLIERNVSLARAAVVLNRRQSSVQKKARELGKPFPGVRAQKAALRVIFIEADTFRENRR' A
#
# COMPACT_ATOMS: atom_id res chain seq x y z
N MET A 1 -22.80 -17.30 9.34
CA MET A 1 -22.22 -17.57 8.00
C MET A 1 -21.29 -16.42 7.65
N LEU A 2 -20.01 -16.66 7.40
CA LEU A 2 -19.11 -15.60 6.92
C LEU A 2 -19.50 -15.26 5.49
N ASN A 3 -20.04 -14.06 5.27
CA ASN A 3 -20.38 -13.57 3.94
C ASN A 3 -19.08 -13.23 3.19
N ILE A 4 -18.48 -14.22 2.52
CA ILE A 4 -17.20 -14.07 1.81
C ILE A 4 -17.50 -13.47 0.44
N ARG A 5 -17.23 -12.17 0.27
CA ARG A 5 -17.31 -11.52 -1.04
C ARG A 5 -16.15 -12.01 -1.93
N PRO A 6 -16.43 -12.72 -3.06
CA PRO A 6 -15.39 -13.24 -3.94
C PRO A 6 -14.54 -12.11 -4.52
N TRP A 7 -13.26 -12.36 -4.75
CA TRP A 7 -12.36 -11.39 -5.41
C TRP A 7 -12.57 -11.46 -6.91
N ASP A 8 -12.83 -10.31 -7.52
CA ASP A 8 -12.89 -10.19 -8.97
C ASP A 8 -11.48 -9.97 -9.56
N ASN A 9 -11.30 -10.34 -10.82
CA ASN A 9 -10.05 -10.17 -11.56
C ASN A 9 -9.64 -8.70 -11.61
N GLU A 10 -10.57 -7.78 -11.85
CA GLU A 10 -10.31 -6.34 -11.84
C GLU A 10 -9.79 -5.87 -10.47
N GLN A 11 -10.39 -6.36 -9.39
CA GLN A 11 -9.97 -6.01 -8.03
C GLN A 11 -8.57 -6.56 -7.70
N VAL A 12 -8.23 -7.73 -8.23
CA VAL A 12 -6.89 -8.30 -8.11
C VAL A 12 -5.86 -7.47 -8.87
N GLU A 13 -6.19 -6.98 -10.07
CA GLU A 13 -5.30 -6.09 -10.82
C GLU A 13 -5.09 -4.75 -10.11
N ILE A 14 -6.17 -4.13 -9.63
CA ILE A 14 -6.09 -2.89 -8.85
C ILE A 14 -5.22 -3.11 -7.62
N LEU A 15 -5.40 -4.23 -6.90
CA LEU A 15 -4.58 -4.57 -5.75
C LEU A 15 -3.08 -4.65 -6.10
N LYS A 16 -2.72 -5.33 -7.21
CA LYS A 16 -1.34 -5.42 -7.68
C LYS A 16 -0.76 -4.03 -7.98
N LYS A 17 -1.49 -3.19 -8.72
CA LYS A 17 -1.07 -1.82 -9.04
C LYS A 17 -0.87 -0.96 -7.80
N LEU A 18 -1.71 -1.12 -6.78
CA LEU A 18 -1.59 -0.39 -5.51
C LEU A 18 -0.34 -0.81 -4.72
N ILE A 19 -0.01 -2.11 -4.72
CA ILE A 19 1.20 -2.61 -4.06
C ILE A 19 2.45 -2.11 -4.80
N GLU A 20 2.45 -2.15 -6.13
CA GLU A 20 3.55 -1.64 -6.96
C GLU A 20 3.77 -0.13 -6.77
N ARG A 21 2.70 0.63 -6.53
CA ARG A 21 2.75 2.06 -6.18
C ARG A 21 3.13 2.32 -4.71
N ASN A 22 3.49 1.28 -3.95
CA ASN A 22 3.88 1.36 -2.55
C ASN A 22 2.80 2.01 -1.66
N VAL A 23 1.51 1.83 -2.02
CA VAL A 23 0.37 2.42 -1.31
C VAL A 23 0.15 1.71 0.02
N SER A 24 -0.23 2.45 1.05
CA SER A 24 -0.53 1.88 2.37
C SER A 24 -1.75 0.93 2.33
N LEU A 25 -1.74 -0.09 3.18
CA LEU A 25 -2.85 -1.04 3.32
C LEU A 25 -4.19 -0.33 3.58
N ALA A 26 -4.19 0.70 4.42
CA ALA A 26 -5.38 1.48 4.74
C ALA A 26 -5.97 2.15 3.51
N ARG A 27 -5.12 2.75 2.66
CA ARG A 27 -5.58 3.43 1.45
C ARG A 27 -6.03 2.44 0.38
N ALA A 28 -5.35 1.30 0.25
CA ALA A 28 -5.79 0.23 -0.63
C ALA A 28 -7.17 -0.34 -0.24
N ALA A 29 -7.43 -0.49 1.07
CA ALA A 29 -8.72 -0.93 1.58
C ALA A 29 -9.88 0.03 1.24
N VAL A 30 -9.63 1.34 1.29
CA VAL A 30 -10.60 2.36 0.88
C VAL A 30 -10.90 2.28 -0.61
N VAL A 31 -9.86 2.20 -1.47
CA VAL A 31 -10.01 2.11 -2.93
C VAL A 31 -10.78 0.85 -3.35
N LEU A 32 -10.49 -0.29 -2.72
CA LEU A 32 -11.13 -1.57 -3.03
C LEU A 32 -12.49 -1.75 -2.34
N ASN A 33 -12.88 -0.80 -1.48
CA ASN A 33 -14.06 -0.87 -0.61
C ASN A 33 -14.16 -2.23 0.12
N ARG A 34 -13.04 -2.65 0.75
CA ARG A 34 -12.89 -3.94 1.44
C ARG A 34 -12.20 -3.75 2.79
N ARG A 35 -12.47 -4.66 3.73
CA ARG A 35 -11.80 -4.67 5.04
C ARG A 35 -10.29 -4.87 4.87
N GLN A 36 -9.49 -4.14 5.65
CA GLN A 36 -8.02 -4.21 5.60
C GLN A 36 -7.49 -5.64 5.78
N SER A 37 -8.09 -6.43 6.68
CA SER A 37 -7.71 -7.84 6.90
C SER A 37 -7.89 -8.72 5.66
N SER A 38 -8.95 -8.51 4.89
CA SER A 38 -9.21 -9.23 3.64
C SER A 38 -8.20 -8.83 2.56
N VAL A 39 -7.91 -7.53 2.43
CA VAL A 39 -6.92 -7.00 1.49
C VAL A 39 -5.52 -7.52 1.83
N GLN A 40 -5.14 -7.53 3.11
CA GLN A 40 -3.87 -8.05 3.57
C GLN A 40 -3.74 -9.57 3.33
N LYS A 41 -4.80 -10.33 3.60
CA LYS A 41 -4.81 -11.78 3.33
C LYS A 41 -4.62 -12.04 1.83
N LYS A 42 -5.36 -11.33 0.98
CA LYS A 42 -5.24 -11.49 -0.48
C LYS A 42 -3.86 -11.10 -1.00
N ALA A 43 -3.28 -10.01 -0.50
CA ALA A 43 -1.93 -9.59 -0.87
C ALA A 43 -0.87 -10.65 -0.51
N ARG A 44 -1.01 -11.30 0.65
CA ARG A 44 -0.15 -12.44 1.04
C ARG A 44 -0.35 -13.67 0.16
N GLU A 45 -1.60 -14.02 -0.16
CA GLU A 45 -1.91 -15.12 -1.09
C GLU A 45 -1.31 -14.90 -2.48
N LEU A 46 -1.21 -13.65 -2.92
CA LEU A 46 -0.59 -13.26 -4.19
C LEU A 46 0.94 -13.15 -4.12
N GLY A 47 1.57 -13.43 -2.97
CA GLY A 47 3.02 -13.31 -2.78
C GLY A 47 3.54 -11.87 -2.77
N LYS A 48 2.66 -10.87 -2.73
CA LYS A 48 3.00 -9.44 -2.75
C LYS A 48 2.48 -8.76 -1.47
N PRO A 49 3.09 -8.96 -0.30
CA PRO A 49 2.63 -8.35 0.94
C PRO A 49 2.78 -6.82 0.89
N PHE A 50 1.87 -6.11 1.57
CA PHE A 50 2.03 -4.68 1.77
C PHE A 50 3.28 -4.37 2.60
N PRO A 51 3.97 -3.27 2.32
CA PRO A 51 5.11 -2.84 3.11
C PRO A 51 4.65 -2.52 4.53
N GLY A 52 5.37 -3.05 5.51
CA GLY A 52 5.11 -2.78 6.92
C GLY A 52 5.18 -1.27 7.23
N VAL A 53 4.48 -0.84 8.28
CA VAL A 53 4.45 0.57 8.71
C VAL A 53 5.86 1.15 8.90
N ARG A 54 6.81 0.34 9.40
CA ARG A 54 8.21 0.74 9.57
C ARG A 54 8.89 1.05 8.23
N ALA A 55 8.68 0.21 7.21
CA ALA A 55 9.23 0.43 5.88
C ALA A 55 8.63 1.68 5.23
N GLN A 56 7.32 1.90 5.37
CA GLN A 56 6.67 3.13 4.89
C GLN A 56 7.21 4.39 5.58
N LYS A 57 7.40 4.35 6.91
CA LYS A 57 7.99 5.48 7.64
C LYS A 57 9.44 5.75 7.24
N ALA A 58 10.23 4.70 7.00
CA ALA A 58 11.60 4.85 6.51
C ALA A 58 11.61 5.54 5.13
N ALA A 59 10.76 5.11 4.21
CA ALA A 59 10.65 5.71 2.88
C ALA A 59 10.22 7.19 2.95
N LEU A 60 9.20 7.52 3.76
CA LEU A 60 8.78 8.91 3.96
C LEU A 60 9.90 9.78 4.56
N ARG A 61 10.66 9.24 5.51
CA ARG A 61 11.75 9.97 6.17
C ARG A 61 12.87 10.30 5.18
N VAL A 62 13.23 9.37 4.29
CA VAL A 62 14.23 9.61 3.24
C VAL A 62 13.78 10.74 2.32
N ILE A 63 12.53 10.69 1.84
CA ILE A 63 11.95 11.75 0.99
C ILE A 63 12.02 13.13 1.68
N PHE A 64 11.72 13.19 2.97
CA PHE A 64 11.74 14.44 3.72
C PHE A 64 13.16 14.99 3.89
N ILE A 65 14.13 14.13 4.20
CA ILE A 65 15.55 14.53 4.29
C ILE A 65 16.05 15.05 2.93
N GLU A 66 15.74 14.37 1.83
CA GLU A 66 16.09 14.83 0.49
C GLU A 66 15.49 16.20 0.21
N ALA A 67 14.20 16.40 0.46
CA ALA A 67 13.52 17.68 0.24
C ALA A 67 14.16 18.84 1.02
N ASP A 68 14.57 18.61 2.28
CA ASP A 68 15.25 19.60 3.10
C ASP A 68 16.65 19.91 2.54
N THR A 69 17.41 18.91 2.09
CA THR A 69 18.73 19.14 1.48
C THR A 69 18.67 19.94 0.16
N PHE A 70 17.63 19.75 -0.65
CA PHE A 70 17.43 20.54 -1.88
C PHE A 70 17.07 22.00 -1.61
N ARG A 71 16.40 22.29 -0.48
CA ARG A 71 16.06 23.66 -0.08
C ARG A 71 17.30 24.42 0.40
N GLU A 72 18.23 23.75 1.09
CA GLU A 72 19.46 24.35 1.60
C GLU A 72 20.43 24.74 0.47
N ASN A 73 20.57 23.89 -0.56
CA ASN A 73 21.56 24.07 -1.63
C ASN A 73 21.17 25.10 -2.72
N ARG A 74 20.00 25.76 -2.57
CA ARG A 74 19.49 26.82 -3.46
C ARG A 74 19.61 28.23 -2.89
N ARG A 75 20.33 28.41 -1.78
CA ARG A 75 20.71 29.71 -1.20
C ARG A 75 22.19 29.96 -1.44
#